data_AF-A0A523TAK8-F1
#
_entry.id   AF-A0A523TAK8-F1
#
_cell.length_a   1.000
_cell.length_b   1.000
_cell.length_c   1.000
_cell.angle_alpha   90.00
_cell.angle_beta   90.00
_cell.angle_gamma   90.00
#
_symmetry.space_group_name_H-M   'P 1'
#
loop_
_entity.id
_entity.type
_entity.pdbx_description
1 polymer ?
#
loop_
_entity_poly.entity_id
_entity_poly.type
_entity_poly.pdbx_seq_one_letter_code
_entity_poly.pdbx_strand_id
1 'polypeptide(L)'
;MAIKIVQGTPKKLYKEVSSIVKECFEGIWSEDDLSQLLKLPHENKLFLVAYDDEKPVGYAFIVADYDESIDTKIASIQEIGVLPEFRESDIAENFLDKAIQFSKANKADLLEQIVSTIEQWIIPTLMKKNLKPSEIKADREISSFNEAKLILNNIKNNPKISVLMNQIFFEDNNKLETHIIENEEDFDDIKRNDPILFGSIVSLDKADDLENTINELKKLDIEWDDIGITFNYIL
;
A
#
# COMPACT_ATOMS: atom_id res chain seq x y z
N MET A 1 -6.90 12.04 26.30
CA MET A 1 -6.27 10.90 25.63
C MET A 1 -4.78 11.19 25.54
N ALA A 2 -3.93 10.34 26.11
CA ALA A 2 -2.49 10.53 26.09
C ALA A 2 -1.88 9.41 25.24
N ILE A 3 -1.83 9.62 23.93
CA ILE A 3 -1.21 8.66 23.02
C ILE A 3 0.29 8.60 23.27
N LYS A 4 0.81 7.39 23.48
CA LYS A 4 2.24 7.13 23.62
C LYS A 4 2.72 6.28 22.44
N ILE A 5 3.73 6.76 21.73
CA ILE A 5 4.38 5.99 20.66
C ILE A 5 5.67 5.38 21.18
N VAL A 6 5.78 4.07 21.07
CA VAL A 6 6.95 3.29 21.45
C VAL A 6 7.61 2.72 20.20
N GLN A 7 8.93 2.84 20.14
CA GLN A 7 9.75 2.11 19.17
C GLN A 7 10.19 0.79 19.80
N GLY A 8 10.10 -0.31 19.04
CA GLY A 8 10.59 -1.60 19.51
C GLY A 8 11.06 -2.49 18.38
N THR A 9 11.08 -3.80 18.65
CA THR A 9 11.44 -4.82 17.65
C THR A 9 10.20 -5.64 17.28
N PRO A 10 10.13 -6.17 16.05
CA PRO A 10 9.04 -7.06 15.66
C PRO A 10 8.82 -8.18 16.69
N LYS A 11 9.90 -8.82 17.17
CA LYS A 11 9.83 -9.87 18.21
C LYS A 11 9.10 -9.45 19.49
N LYS A 12 9.29 -8.21 19.94
CA LYS A 12 8.70 -7.72 21.20
C LYS A 12 7.25 -7.28 21.01
N LEU A 13 6.96 -6.66 19.88
CA LEU A 13 5.70 -5.95 19.65
C LEU A 13 4.71 -6.74 18.80
N TYR A 14 5.12 -7.88 18.23
CA TYR A 14 4.30 -8.70 17.34
C TYR A 14 2.92 -9.04 17.92
N LYS A 15 2.86 -9.55 19.17
CA LYS A 15 1.59 -9.95 19.79
C LYS A 15 0.60 -8.79 19.91
N GLU A 16 1.12 -7.58 20.14
CA GLU A 16 0.33 -6.36 20.31
C GLU A 16 -0.11 -5.80 18.94
N VAL A 17 0.71 -5.99 17.91
CA VAL A 17 0.39 -5.60 16.54
C VAL A 17 -0.58 -6.57 15.87
N SER A 18 -0.49 -7.88 16.13
CA SER A 18 -1.40 -8.88 15.55
C SER A 18 -2.87 -8.59 15.82
N SER A 19 -3.21 -8.01 16.99
CA SER A 19 -4.60 -7.59 17.27
C SER A 19 -5.02 -6.38 16.43
N ILE A 20 -4.11 -5.42 16.19
CA ILE A 20 -4.41 -4.25 15.36
C ILE A 20 -4.52 -4.66 13.89
N VAL A 21 -3.61 -5.50 13.38
CA VAL A 21 -3.63 -6.01 12.00
C VAL A 21 -4.99 -6.62 11.67
N LYS A 22 -5.50 -7.46 12.58
CA LYS A 22 -6.81 -8.11 12.43
C LYS A 22 -7.97 -7.15 12.32
N GLU A 23 -7.93 -6.06 13.08
CA GLU A 23 -9.00 -5.07 13.07
C GLU A 23 -8.85 -4.07 11.91
N CYS A 24 -7.64 -3.85 11.38
CA CYS A 24 -7.41 -2.90 10.29
C CYS A 24 -7.45 -3.52 8.89
N PHE A 25 -7.06 -4.79 8.74
CA PHE A 25 -6.82 -5.41 7.42
C PHE A 25 -7.53 -6.75 7.26
N GLU A 26 -8.42 -7.12 8.20
CA GLU A 26 -9.15 -8.40 8.26
C GLU A 26 -8.28 -9.68 8.26
N GLY A 27 -6.95 -9.54 8.17
CA GLY A 27 -5.95 -10.61 8.22
C GLY A 27 -5.20 -10.68 9.54
N ILE A 28 -4.28 -11.64 9.69
CA ILE A 28 -3.37 -11.69 10.82
C ILE A 28 -1.99 -11.87 10.22
N TRP A 29 -1.00 -11.10 10.68
CA TRP A 29 0.39 -11.45 10.34
C TRP A 29 0.63 -12.91 10.70
N SER A 30 1.22 -13.63 9.77
CA SER A 30 1.66 -15.01 9.95
C SER A 30 2.99 -15.07 10.68
N GLU A 31 3.35 -16.24 11.20
CA GLU A 31 4.69 -16.48 11.73
C GLU A 31 5.78 -16.33 10.65
N ASP A 32 5.42 -16.53 9.38
CA ASP A 32 6.30 -16.34 8.23
C ASP A 32 6.58 -14.85 7.98
N ASP A 33 5.57 -13.99 8.09
CA ASP A 33 5.73 -12.53 8.01
C ASP A 33 6.69 -12.05 9.10
N LEU A 34 6.46 -12.47 10.35
CA LEU A 34 7.38 -12.17 11.45
C LEU A 34 8.80 -12.68 11.18
N SER A 35 8.94 -13.87 10.60
CA SER A 35 10.25 -14.45 10.30
C SER A 35 11.00 -13.66 9.24
N GLN A 36 10.33 -13.15 8.20
CA GLN A 36 10.92 -12.25 7.21
C GLN A 36 11.31 -10.91 7.85
N LEU A 37 10.42 -10.36 8.68
CA LEU A 37 10.64 -9.16 9.49
C LEU A 37 11.76 -9.30 10.53
N LEU A 38 12.21 -10.51 10.85
CA LEU A 38 13.37 -10.72 11.74
C LEU A 38 14.69 -10.87 10.98
N LYS A 39 14.66 -11.19 9.69
CA LYS A 39 15.87 -11.43 8.88
C LYS A 39 16.62 -10.16 8.47
N LEU A 40 15.92 -9.07 8.13
CA LEU A 40 16.62 -7.81 7.79
C LEU A 40 17.39 -7.22 9.00
N PRO A 41 18.48 -6.46 8.78
CA PRO A 41 19.23 -5.81 9.85
C PRO A 41 18.36 -4.89 10.72
N HIS A 42 18.67 -4.79 12.01
CA HIS A 42 17.90 -3.94 12.93
C HIS A 42 18.07 -2.45 12.61
N GLU A 43 19.26 -2.01 12.19
CA GLU A 43 19.49 -0.62 11.76
C GLU A 43 18.64 -0.21 10.56
N ASN A 44 18.20 -1.18 9.77
CA ASN A 44 17.39 -1.01 8.57
C ASN A 44 15.89 -1.12 8.86
N LYS A 45 15.47 -1.07 10.13
CA LYS A 45 14.06 -1.19 10.52
C LYS A 45 13.66 -0.16 11.55
N LEU A 46 12.45 0.36 11.38
CA LEU A 46 11.73 1.12 12.39
C LEU A 46 10.36 0.49 12.58
N PHE A 47 10.11 0.05 13.82
CA PHE A 47 8.85 -0.54 14.23
C PHE A 47 8.24 0.29 15.35
N LEU A 48 7.05 0.83 15.10
CA LEU A 48 6.35 1.76 15.99
C LEU A 48 5.01 1.17 16.42
N VAL A 49 4.65 1.34 17.69
CA VAL A 49 3.31 1.05 18.20
C VAL A 49 2.82 2.25 19.01
N ALA A 50 1.59 2.67 18.73
CA ALA A 50 0.86 3.68 19.47
C ALA A 50 -0.01 2.99 20.53
N TYR A 51 0.00 3.52 21.74
CA TYR A 51 -0.84 3.07 22.85
C TYR A 51 -1.72 4.21 23.31
N ASP A 52 -2.99 3.89 23.57
CA ASP A 52 -3.84 4.69 24.44
C ASP A 52 -3.86 4.01 25.81
N ASP A 53 -3.33 4.69 26.82
CA ASP A 53 -2.94 4.13 28.11
C ASP A 53 -2.00 2.91 27.95
N GLU A 54 -2.54 1.69 28.02
CA GLU A 54 -1.81 0.42 27.88
C GLU A 54 -2.32 -0.43 26.70
N LYS A 55 -3.35 0.02 25.97
CA LYS A 55 -3.91 -0.72 24.84
C LYS A 55 -3.22 -0.28 23.55
N PRO A 56 -2.71 -1.22 22.72
CA PRO A 56 -2.18 -0.89 21.40
C PRO A 56 -3.32 -0.48 20.47
N VAL A 57 -3.18 0.67 19.80
CA VAL A 57 -4.22 1.32 18.96
C VAL A 57 -3.75 1.66 17.54
N GLY A 58 -2.45 1.50 17.27
CA GLY A 58 -1.90 1.66 15.94
C GLY A 58 -0.46 1.19 15.86
N TYR A 59 0.04 0.96 14.65
CA TYR A 59 1.44 0.62 14.39
C TYR A 59 1.89 1.15 13.03
N ALA A 60 3.21 1.24 12.87
CA ALA A 60 3.84 1.47 11.59
C ALA A 60 5.11 0.64 11.47
N PHE A 61 5.35 0.12 10.28
CA PHE A 61 6.57 -0.60 9.95
C PHE A 61 7.27 0.06 8.76
N ILE A 62 8.54 0.42 8.96
CA ILE A 62 9.37 1.10 7.98
C ILE A 62 10.68 0.32 7.84
N VAL A 63 11.12 0.10 6.61
CA VAL A 63 12.40 -0.52 6.27
C VAL A 63 13.26 0.50 5.56
N ALA A 64 14.58 0.41 5.69
CA ALA A 64 15.50 1.13 4.80
C ALA A 64 16.50 0.15 4.20
N ASP A 65 16.42 -0.10 2.90
CA ASP A 65 17.24 -1.10 2.21
C ASP A 65 17.89 -0.53 0.94
N TYR A 66 18.95 -1.17 0.47
CA TYR A 66 19.62 -0.78 -0.77
C TYR A 66 18.87 -1.32 -1.98
N ASP A 67 18.50 -0.45 -2.91
CA ASP A 67 17.94 -0.83 -4.19
C ASP A 67 19.04 -0.82 -5.25
N GLU A 68 19.42 -2.02 -5.71
CA GLU A 68 20.45 -2.22 -6.73
C GLU A 68 20.05 -1.66 -8.10
N SER A 69 18.75 -1.50 -8.38
CA SER A 69 18.27 -1.00 -9.68
C SER A 69 18.52 0.50 -9.87
N ILE A 70 18.54 1.25 -8.77
CA ILE A 70 18.76 2.70 -8.76
C ILE A 70 19.99 3.14 -7.96
N ASP A 71 20.80 2.18 -7.50
CA ASP A 71 22.08 2.39 -6.81
C ASP A 71 21.97 3.34 -5.59
N THR A 72 20.90 3.22 -4.82
CA THR A 72 20.68 4.04 -3.61
C THR A 72 19.93 3.29 -2.50
N LYS A 73 19.97 3.82 -1.28
CA LYS A 73 19.16 3.32 -0.16
C LYS A 73 17.78 3.96 -0.17
N ILE A 74 16.75 3.13 -0.16
CA ILE A 74 15.35 3.51 -0.11
C ILE A 74 14.80 3.19 1.28
N ALA A 75 14.17 4.17 1.92
CA ALA A 75 13.30 3.93 3.06
C ALA A 75 11.89 3.70 2.55
N SER A 76 11.21 2.68 3.03
CA SER A 76 9.86 2.36 2.61
C SER A 76 9.00 2.06 3.81
N ILE A 77 7.84 2.72 3.89
CA ILE A 77 6.84 2.34 4.88
C ILE A 77 6.12 1.13 4.29
N GLN A 78 6.30 0.00 4.94
CA GLN A 78 5.68 -1.25 4.52
C GLN A 78 4.21 -1.28 4.92
N GLU A 79 3.87 -0.73 6.09
CA GLU A 79 2.51 -0.80 6.62
C GLU A 79 2.26 0.31 7.66
N ILE A 80 1.05 0.87 7.66
CA ILE A 80 0.52 1.71 8.75
C ILE A 80 -0.90 1.25 9.06
N GLY A 81 -1.12 0.74 10.27
CA GLY A 81 -2.45 0.40 10.77
C GLY A 81 -2.84 1.30 11.93
N VAL A 82 -4.03 1.88 11.90
CA VAL A 82 -4.62 2.62 13.02
C VAL A 82 -6.08 2.18 13.14
N LEU A 83 -6.47 1.79 14.36
CA LEU A 83 -7.83 1.35 14.64
C LEU A 83 -8.84 2.44 14.21
N PRO A 84 -9.99 2.07 13.61
CA PRO A 84 -10.93 3.02 13.00
C PRO A 84 -11.29 4.21 13.88
N GLU A 85 -11.55 3.98 15.16
CA GLU A 85 -11.92 5.00 16.14
C GLU A 85 -10.78 5.96 16.53
N PHE A 86 -9.54 5.67 16.12
CA PHE A 86 -8.35 6.49 16.34
C PHE A 86 -7.81 7.16 15.06
N ARG A 87 -8.41 6.94 13.89
CA ARG A 87 -7.90 7.45 12.60
C ARG A 87 -7.89 8.98 12.48
N GLU A 88 -8.78 9.66 13.19
CA GLU A 88 -8.84 11.14 13.23
C GLU A 88 -7.87 11.76 14.27
N SER A 89 -7.00 10.95 14.87
CA SER A 89 -5.98 11.42 15.81
C SER A 89 -4.62 11.67 15.14
N ASP A 90 -3.70 12.29 15.87
CA ASP A 90 -2.34 12.59 15.38
C ASP A 90 -1.42 11.34 15.30
N ILE A 91 -1.94 10.11 15.48
CA ILE A 91 -1.12 8.88 15.49
C ILE A 91 -0.38 8.69 14.16
N ALA A 92 -1.12 8.68 13.05
CA ALA A 92 -0.53 8.48 11.73
C ALA A 92 0.46 9.60 11.40
N GLU A 93 0.14 10.84 11.81
CA GLU A 93 1.02 11.98 11.60
C GLU A 93 2.37 11.79 12.30
N ASN A 94 2.34 11.37 13.56
CA ASN A 94 3.53 11.09 14.35
C ASN A 94 4.33 9.87 13.84
N PHE A 95 3.66 8.86 13.28
CA PHE A 95 4.34 7.74 12.62
C PHE A 95 5.12 8.20 11.40
N LEU A 96 4.51 9.02 10.55
CA LEU A 96 5.16 9.59 9.36
C LEU A 96 6.35 10.49 9.74
N ASP A 97 6.22 11.31 10.79
CA ASP A 97 7.35 12.11 11.27
C ASP A 97 8.54 11.26 11.70
N LYS A 98 8.29 10.16 12.41
CA LYS A 98 9.34 9.20 12.80
C LYS A 98 9.92 8.47 11.59
N ALA A 99 9.11 8.14 10.59
CA ALA A 99 9.57 7.55 9.33
C ALA A 99 10.53 8.49 8.58
N ILE A 100 10.18 9.77 8.47
CA ILE A 100 11.02 10.80 7.84
C ILE A 100 12.33 11.01 8.61
N GLN A 101 12.30 10.98 9.95
CA GLN A 101 13.52 11.05 10.76
C GLN A 101 14.41 9.82 10.54
N PHE A 102 13.80 8.64 10.45
CA PHE A 102 14.50 7.39 10.23
C PHE A 102 15.15 7.30 8.84
N SER A 103 14.48 7.76 7.78
CA SER A 103 15.05 7.80 6.42
C SER A 103 16.30 8.69 6.39
N LYS A 104 16.21 9.90 6.96
CA LYS A 104 17.35 10.82 7.10
C LYS A 104 18.51 10.22 7.89
N ALA A 105 18.22 9.57 9.03
CA ALA A 105 19.25 8.93 9.85
C ALA A 105 19.96 7.79 9.11
N ASN A 106 19.24 7.10 8.23
CA ASN A 106 19.77 6.02 7.40
C ASN A 106 20.42 6.48 6.10
N LYS A 107 20.44 7.78 5.80
CA LYS A 107 20.84 8.33 4.49
C LYS A 107 20.11 7.62 3.34
N ALA A 108 18.82 7.35 3.55
CA ALA A 108 17.96 6.84 2.51
C ALA A 108 17.34 8.03 1.76
N ASP A 109 17.48 8.04 0.45
CA ASP A 109 17.08 9.17 -0.41
C ASP A 109 15.57 9.24 -0.60
N LEU A 110 14.91 8.09 -0.50
CA LEU A 110 13.55 7.91 -0.94
C LEU A 110 12.70 7.39 0.21
N LEU A 111 11.54 8.00 0.43
CA LEU A 111 10.47 7.41 1.23
C LEU A 111 9.46 6.80 0.27
N GLU A 112 9.81 5.69 -0.36
CA GLU A 112 8.91 5.00 -1.28
C GLU A 112 7.91 4.20 -0.47
N GLN A 113 6.64 4.57 -0.51
CA GLN A 113 5.62 3.66 -0.01
C GLN A 113 5.27 2.68 -1.12
N ILE A 114 5.77 1.46 -1.03
CA ILE A 114 5.04 0.29 -1.51
C ILE A 114 4.07 -0.02 -0.38
N VAL A 115 2.86 0.51 -0.44
CA VAL A 115 1.77 -0.05 0.34
C VAL A 115 0.97 -0.89 -0.61
N SER A 116 0.88 -2.18 -0.31
CA SER A 116 -0.07 -3.04 -0.99
C SER A 116 -1.50 -2.54 -0.83
N THR A 117 -1.78 -1.77 0.23
CA THR A 117 -3.12 -1.25 0.56
C THR A 117 -3.02 -0.04 1.50
N ILE A 118 -2.87 1.18 0.96
CA ILE A 118 -3.23 2.37 1.76
C ILE A 118 -4.74 2.47 1.78
N GLU A 119 -5.35 2.20 2.93
CA GLU A 119 -6.72 2.60 3.15
C GLU A 119 -6.86 4.13 3.02
N GLN A 120 -7.90 4.60 2.35
CA GLN A 120 -8.09 6.01 1.95
C GLN A 120 -8.01 7.03 3.12
N TRP A 121 -8.13 6.60 4.37
CA TRP A 121 -8.17 7.48 5.54
C TRP A 121 -6.85 8.20 5.84
N ILE A 122 -5.68 7.65 5.47
CA ILE A 122 -4.38 8.25 5.81
C ILE A 122 -3.92 9.30 4.77
N ILE A 123 -4.59 9.35 3.61
CA ILE A 123 -4.29 10.26 2.51
C ILE A 123 -4.13 11.73 2.96
N PRO A 124 -5.06 12.33 3.72
CA PRO A 124 -4.94 13.73 4.11
C PRO A 124 -3.69 13.99 4.96
N THR A 125 -3.31 13.02 5.80
CA THR A 125 -2.12 13.08 6.63
C THR A 125 -0.84 13.01 5.80
N LEU A 126 -0.82 12.18 4.76
CA LEU A 126 0.30 12.08 3.81
C LEU A 126 0.50 13.39 3.06
N MET A 127 -0.58 13.99 2.54
CA MET A 127 -0.55 15.29 1.87
C MET A 127 -0.03 16.41 2.79
N LYS A 128 -0.48 16.46 4.05
CA LYS A 128 0.02 17.44 5.05
C LYS A 128 1.53 17.36 5.26
N LYS A 129 2.14 16.18 5.10
CA LYS A 129 3.58 15.95 5.24
C LYS A 129 4.36 16.17 3.95
N ASN A 130 3.73 16.72 2.91
CA ASN A 130 4.31 16.86 1.57
C ASN A 130 4.81 15.53 0.98
N LEU A 131 4.18 14.42 1.37
CA LEU A 131 4.40 13.13 0.72
C LEU A 131 3.48 13.07 -0.48
N LYS A 132 4.07 12.89 -1.67
CA LYS A 132 3.32 12.88 -2.93
C LYS A 132 3.06 11.43 -3.36
N PRO A 133 1.80 11.03 -3.50
CA PRO A 133 1.49 9.78 -4.17
C PRO A 133 1.95 9.92 -5.62
N SER A 134 2.62 8.91 -6.13
CA SER A 134 3.05 8.84 -7.53
C SER A 134 2.13 7.94 -8.33
N GLU A 135 1.51 6.95 -7.67
CA GLU A 135 0.65 5.99 -8.34
C GLU A 135 -0.47 5.53 -7.42
N ILE A 136 -1.57 5.07 -8.02
CA ILE A 136 -2.68 4.40 -7.37
C ILE A 136 -2.79 3.01 -7.98
N LYS A 137 -2.85 1.98 -7.15
CA LYS A 137 -3.21 0.62 -7.57
C LYS A 137 -4.67 0.39 -7.22
N ALA A 138 -5.50 -0.01 -8.17
CA ALA A 138 -6.89 -0.38 -7.93
C ALA A 138 -7.13 -1.81 -8.40
N ASP A 139 -7.57 -2.68 -7.51
CA ASP A 139 -7.76 -4.10 -7.75
C ASP A 139 -9.25 -4.51 -7.59
N ARG A 140 -9.67 -5.51 -8.37
CA ARG A 140 -11.00 -6.11 -8.34
C ARG A 140 -10.96 -7.61 -8.69
N GLU A 141 -11.60 -8.43 -7.88
CA GLU A 141 -11.87 -9.83 -8.08
C GLU A 141 -12.98 -9.98 -9.13
N ILE A 142 -12.68 -10.76 -10.15
CA ILE A 142 -13.58 -10.95 -11.28
C ILE A 142 -13.60 -12.43 -11.70
N SER A 143 -14.73 -12.86 -12.23
CA SER A 143 -14.93 -14.28 -12.56
C SER A 143 -14.65 -14.62 -14.02
N SER A 144 -14.37 -13.63 -14.87
CA SER A 144 -14.22 -13.84 -16.31
C SER A 144 -13.43 -12.76 -17.05
N PHE A 145 -12.77 -13.12 -18.15
CA PHE A 145 -12.10 -12.15 -19.03
C PHE A 145 -13.05 -11.14 -19.67
N ASN A 146 -14.33 -11.47 -19.87
CA ASN A 146 -15.29 -10.51 -20.40
C ASN A 146 -15.50 -9.35 -19.41
N GLU A 147 -15.53 -9.64 -18.11
CA GLU A 147 -15.61 -8.61 -17.08
C GLU A 147 -14.32 -7.76 -17.08
N ALA A 148 -13.15 -8.40 -17.16
CA ALA A 148 -11.87 -7.70 -17.29
C ALA A 148 -11.81 -6.75 -18.50
N LYS A 149 -12.28 -7.20 -19.67
CA LYS A 149 -12.34 -6.38 -20.90
C LYS A 149 -13.23 -5.15 -20.70
N LEU A 150 -14.39 -5.31 -20.03
CA LEU A 150 -15.28 -4.20 -19.70
C LEU A 150 -14.62 -3.20 -18.75
N ILE A 151 -13.91 -3.68 -17.72
CA ILE A 151 -13.19 -2.82 -16.78
C ILE A 151 -12.09 -2.04 -17.50
N LEU A 152 -11.24 -2.74 -18.25
CA LEU A 152 -10.17 -2.15 -19.05
C LEU A 152 -10.67 -1.04 -19.99
N ASN A 153 -11.78 -1.31 -20.69
CA ASN A 153 -12.38 -0.37 -21.63
C ASN A 153 -12.93 0.88 -20.92
N ASN A 154 -13.56 0.72 -19.76
CA ASN A 154 -14.04 1.85 -18.95
C ASN A 154 -12.91 2.74 -18.45
N ILE A 155 -11.82 2.14 -17.96
CA ILE A 155 -10.67 2.89 -17.44
C ILE A 155 -9.96 3.62 -18.57
N LYS A 156 -9.65 2.95 -19.69
CA LYS A 156 -8.97 3.56 -20.83
C LYS A 156 -9.75 4.68 -21.49
N ASN A 157 -11.07 4.55 -21.56
CA ASN A 157 -11.91 5.59 -22.15
C ASN A 157 -12.19 6.75 -21.19
N ASN A 158 -11.71 6.69 -19.94
CA ASN A 158 -11.82 7.80 -19.02
C ASN A 158 -10.67 8.81 -19.25
N PRO A 159 -10.94 9.98 -19.84
CA PRO A 159 -9.89 10.94 -20.22
C PRO A 159 -9.21 11.61 -19.01
N LYS A 160 -9.70 11.38 -17.78
CA LYS A 160 -9.15 11.95 -16.55
C LYS A 160 -8.23 10.98 -15.81
N ILE A 161 -8.09 9.74 -16.28
CA ILE A 161 -7.28 8.71 -15.63
C ILE A 161 -6.08 8.40 -16.52
N SER A 162 -4.87 8.58 -15.99
CA SER A 162 -3.62 8.21 -16.66
C SER A 162 -3.19 6.81 -16.24
N VAL A 163 -3.52 5.79 -17.03
CA VAL A 163 -3.16 4.40 -16.74
C VAL A 163 -1.71 4.11 -17.15
N LEU A 164 -0.91 3.60 -16.22
CA LEU A 164 0.44 3.12 -16.49
C LEU A 164 0.43 1.67 -16.96
N MET A 165 -0.36 0.84 -16.27
CA MET A 165 -0.35 -0.60 -16.48
C MET A 165 -1.67 -1.21 -16.03
N ASN A 166 -2.16 -2.21 -16.75
CA ASN A 166 -3.21 -3.11 -16.26
C ASN A 166 -2.60 -4.50 -16.09
N GLN A 167 -3.10 -5.23 -15.10
CA GLN A 167 -2.58 -6.54 -14.75
C GLN A 167 -3.72 -7.52 -14.49
N ILE A 168 -3.52 -8.77 -14.86
CA ILE A 168 -4.36 -9.88 -14.44
C ILE A 168 -3.53 -10.80 -13.56
N PHE A 169 -4.11 -11.21 -12.44
CA PHE A 169 -3.52 -12.18 -11.54
C PHE A 169 -4.31 -13.48 -11.56
N PHE A 170 -3.59 -14.60 -11.59
CA PHE A 170 -4.12 -15.94 -11.40
C PHE A 170 -3.50 -16.51 -10.13
N GLU A 171 -4.34 -17.01 -9.23
CA GLU A 171 -3.88 -17.76 -8.06
C GLU A 171 -4.05 -19.25 -8.34
N ASP A 172 -2.92 -19.94 -8.52
CA ASP A 172 -2.91 -21.40 -8.71
C ASP A 172 -1.79 -22.03 -7.87
N ASN A 173 -2.16 -22.90 -6.94
CA ASN A 173 -1.23 -23.72 -6.15
C ASN A 173 -0.08 -22.91 -5.50
N ASN A 174 -0.41 -21.81 -4.82
CA ASN A 174 0.53 -20.90 -4.14
C ASN A 174 1.53 -20.18 -5.07
N LYS A 175 1.25 -20.10 -6.38
CA LYS A 175 2.00 -19.26 -7.31
C LYS A 175 1.06 -18.22 -7.90
N LEU A 176 1.39 -16.96 -7.65
CA LEU A 176 0.77 -15.82 -8.32
C LEU A 176 1.38 -15.69 -9.71
N GLU A 177 0.58 -15.90 -10.74
CA GLU A 177 0.96 -15.60 -12.13
C GLU A 177 0.37 -14.24 -12.51
N THR A 178 1.19 -13.34 -13.07
CA THR A 178 0.76 -12.00 -13.48
C THR A 178 0.99 -11.78 -14.96
N HIS A 179 -0.03 -11.25 -15.63
CA HIS A 179 0.01 -10.85 -17.04
C HIS A 179 -0.26 -9.36 -17.17
N ILE A 180 0.60 -8.65 -17.92
CA ILE A 180 0.38 -7.23 -18.24
C ILE A 180 -0.56 -7.16 -19.44
N ILE A 181 -1.61 -6.35 -19.33
CA ILE A 181 -2.64 -6.20 -20.36
C ILE A 181 -2.68 -4.77 -20.87
N GLU A 182 -2.35 -4.62 -22.15
CA GLU A 182 -2.33 -3.36 -22.88
C GLU A 182 -3.54 -3.20 -23.79
N ASN A 183 -4.28 -4.24 -24.14
CA ASN A 183 -5.44 -4.20 -25.05
C ASN A 183 -6.38 -5.42 -24.87
N GLU A 184 -7.50 -5.45 -25.61
CA GLU A 184 -8.47 -6.56 -25.53
C GLU A 184 -7.98 -7.87 -26.18
N GLU A 185 -7.00 -7.80 -27.08
CA GLU A 185 -6.45 -8.94 -27.83
C GLU A 185 -5.51 -9.76 -26.95
N ASP A 186 -4.83 -9.12 -25.99
CA ASP A 186 -3.95 -9.80 -25.01
C ASP A 186 -4.69 -10.88 -24.22
N PHE A 187 -6.01 -10.78 -24.07
CA PHE A 187 -6.84 -11.79 -23.42
C PHE A 187 -7.03 -13.06 -24.25
N ASP A 188 -6.99 -12.94 -25.58
CA ASP A 188 -7.27 -14.07 -26.47
C ASP A 188 -6.12 -15.09 -26.45
N ASP A 189 -4.92 -14.64 -26.05
CA ASP A 189 -3.73 -15.45 -25.85
C ASP A 189 -3.72 -16.17 -24.48
N ILE A 190 -4.56 -15.75 -23.53
CA ILE A 190 -4.63 -16.32 -22.18
C ILE A 190 -5.71 -17.41 -22.12
N LYS A 191 -5.30 -18.66 -22.34
CA LYS A 191 -6.20 -19.82 -22.35
C LYS A 191 -6.44 -20.40 -20.95
N ARG A 192 -7.12 -19.65 -20.07
CA ARG A 192 -7.47 -20.08 -18.71
C ARG A 192 -8.95 -19.83 -18.42
N ASN A 193 -9.56 -20.69 -17.59
CA ASN A 193 -10.93 -20.53 -17.07
C ASN A 193 -10.92 -20.33 -15.53
N ASP A 194 -9.76 -20.02 -14.98
CA ASP A 194 -9.58 -19.86 -13.55
C ASP A 194 -10.15 -18.51 -13.08
N PRO A 195 -10.51 -18.38 -11.79
CA PRO A 195 -10.78 -17.08 -11.18
C PRO A 195 -9.61 -16.12 -11.40
N ILE A 196 -9.92 -14.85 -11.63
CA ILE A 196 -8.91 -13.83 -11.94
C ILE A 196 -9.12 -12.59 -11.08
N LEU A 197 -8.02 -11.94 -10.73
CA LEU A 197 -8.04 -10.58 -10.19
C LEU A 197 -7.59 -9.63 -11.30
N PHE A 198 -8.31 -8.52 -11.48
CA PHE A 198 -7.91 -7.45 -12.38
C PHE A 198 -7.38 -6.28 -11.56
N GLY A 199 -6.19 -5.80 -11.89
CA GLY A 199 -5.55 -4.65 -11.26
C GLY A 199 -5.19 -3.57 -12.27
N SER A 200 -5.21 -2.31 -11.84
CA SER A 200 -4.75 -1.16 -12.63
C SER A 200 -3.85 -0.27 -11.81
N ILE A 201 -2.70 0.09 -12.37
CA ILE A 201 -1.79 1.10 -11.83
C ILE A 201 -1.99 2.38 -12.63
N VAL A 202 -2.35 3.45 -11.91
CA VAL A 202 -2.65 4.78 -12.44
C VAL A 202 -1.62 5.76 -11.91
N SER A 203 -0.97 6.52 -12.79
CA SER A 203 -0.02 7.56 -12.40
C SER A 203 -0.75 8.79 -11.87
N LEU A 204 -0.16 9.45 -10.89
CA LEU A 204 -0.57 10.77 -10.44
C LEU A 204 0.51 11.80 -10.76
N ASP A 205 0.14 12.86 -11.46
CA ASP A 205 1.06 13.97 -11.75
C ASP A 205 1.29 14.84 -10.50
N LYS A 206 0.27 14.98 -9.64
CA LYS A 206 0.28 15.79 -8.42
C LYS A 206 -0.53 15.15 -7.31
N ALA A 207 -0.14 15.42 -6.07
CA ALA A 207 -0.87 14.96 -4.89
C ALA A 207 -2.32 15.47 -4.83
N ASP A 208 -2.56 16.71 -5.28
CA ASP A 208 -3.91 17.31 -5.29
C ASP A 208 -4.86 16.60 -6.29
N ASP A 209 -4.31 15.85 -7.23
CA ASP A 209 -5.11 15.06 -8.17
C ASP A 209 -5.54 13.71 -7.57
N LEU A 210 -5.01 13.30 -6.41
CA LEU A 210 -5.35 12.03 -5.77
C LEU A 210 -6.85 11.89 -5.47
N GLU A 211 -7.45 12.87 -4.79
CA GLU A 211 -8.88 12.83 -4.45
C GLU A 211 -9.74 12.84 -5.71
N ASN A 212 -9.34 13.62 -6.73
CA ASN A 212 -10.01 13.64 -8.02
C ASN A 212 -9.92 12.27 -8.70
N THR A 213 -8.74 11.66 -8.79
CA THR A 213 -8.53 10.36 -9.42
C THR A 213 -9.31 9.26 -8.70
N ILE A 214 -9.31 9.22 -7.37
CA ILE A 214 -10.14 8.27 -6.59
C ILE A 214 -11.62 8.48 -6.92
N ASN A 215 -12.08 9.73 -6.96
CA ASN A 215 -13.47 10.04 -7.29
C ASN A 215 -13.81 9.68 -8.74
N GLU A 216 -12.88 9.79 -9.68
CA GLU A 216 -13.08 9.34 -11.06
C GLU A 216 -13.08 7.81 -11.17
N LEU A 217 -12.22 7.09 -10.44
CA LEU A 217 -12.24 5.62 -10.35
C LEU A 217 -13.58 5.12 -9.78
N LYS A 218 -14.11 5.78 -8.75
CA LYS A 218 -15.43 5.47 -8.14
C LYS A 218 -16.63 5.82 -9.03
N LYS A 219 -16.46 6.64 -10.06
CA LYS A 219 -17.52 6.96 -11.04
C LYS A 219 -17.61 5.95 -12.17
N LEU A 220 -16.57 5.13 -12.35
CA LEU A 220 -16.67 3.99 -13.26
C LEU A 220 -17.76 3.06 -12.71
N ASP A 221 -18.58 2.50 -13.59
CA ASP A 221 -19.70 1.60 -13.22
C ASP A 221 -19.19 0.21 -12.83
N ILE A 222 -18.27 0.20 -11.86
CA ILE A 222 -17.44 -0.92 -11.41
C ILE A 222 -17.20 -0.71 -9.91
N GLU A 223 -17.38 -1.77 -9.12
CA GLU A 223 -17.06 -1.77 -7.70
C GLU A 223 -15.60 -2.21 -7.51
N TRP A 224 -14.81 -1.44 -6.77
CA TRP A 224 -13.41 -1.77 -6.51
C TRP A 224 -13.29 -2.47 -5.17
N ASP A 225 -12.53 -3.56 -5.11
CA ASP A 225 -12.31 -4.27 -3.84
C ASP A 225 -11.29 -3.52 -3.00
N ASP A 226 -10.16 -3.14 -3.61
CA ASP A 226 -9.09 -2.40 -2.95
C ASP A 226 -8.53 -1.29 -3.84
N ILE A 227 -8.18 -0.17 -3.22
CA ILE A 227 -7.43 0.93 -3.86
C ILE A 227 -6.21 1.24 -2.99
N GLY A 228 -5.06 0.70 -3.38
CA GLY A 228 -3.75 1.03 -2.82
C GLY A 228 -3.15 2.29 -3.45
N ILE A 229 -2.21 2.93 -2.75
CA ILE A 229 -1.54 4.15 -3.21
C ILE A 229 -0.05 4.00 -2.95
N THR A 230 0.76 4.23 -3.97
CA THR A 230 2.23 4.24 -3.88
C THR A 230 2.75 5.67 -3.93
N PHE A 231 3.86 5.90 -3.22
CA PHE A 231 4.47 7.23 -3.10
C PHE A 231 5.86 7.17 -3.67
N ASN A 232 6.18 8.14 -4.50
CA ASN A 232 7.54 8.39 -4.95
C ASN A 232 7.94 9.75 -4.40
N TYR A 233 8.94 9.77 -3.50
CA TYR A 233 9.50 11.02 -3.01
C TYR A 233 10.44 11.58 -4.07
N ILE A 234 9.87 12.18 -5.12
CA ILE A 234 10.66 12.93 -6.10
C ILE A 234 11.11 14.23 -5.43
N LEU A 235 12.42 14.33 -5.16
CA LEU A 235 13.16 15.53 -4.76
C LEU A 235 13.15 16.59 -5.88
#